data_AF-A0A2V6L3M2-F1
#
_entry.id   AF-A0A2V6L3M2-F1
#
_cell.length_a   1.000
_cell.length_b   1.000
_cell.length_c   1.000
_cell.angle_alpha   90.00
_cell.angle_beta   90.00
_cell.angle_gamma   90.00
#
_symmetry.space_group_name_H-M   'P 1'
#
loop_
_entity.id
_entity.type
_entity.pdbx_description
1 polymer ?
#
loop_
_entity_poly.entity_id
_entity_poly.type
_entity_poly.pdbx_seq_one_letter_code
_entity_poly.pdbx_strand_id
1 'polypeptide(L)'
;FINDLLCFPSLKPESMQSFLDAFPRLADPREIRKVPDDLPLYIFSGSDDPVGQRLEGVRVLIDRYRSAGLAAIAHDFYTGGRHEMLHETNRRDVITNLLVWLSGILERSS
;
A
#
# COMPACT_ATOMS: atom_id res chain seq x y z
N PHE A 1 3.20 10.83 -13.04
CA PHE A 1 4.58 10.66 -12.55
C PHE A 1 5.66 11.35 -13.40
N ILE A 2 5.95 10.95 -14.65
CA ILE A 2 7.06 11.55 -15.46
C ILE A 2 6.85 13.03 -15.83
N ASN A 3 5.60 13.51 -15.89
CA ASN A 3 5.26 14.88 -16.29
C ASN A 3 4.46 15.64 -15.22
N ASP A 4 4.53 15.20 -13.96
CA ASP A 4 3.79 15.86 -12.87
C ASP A 4 4.71 16.80 -12.08
N LEU A 5 4.45 18.11 -12.19
CA LEU A 5 5.23 19.17 -11.54
C LEU A 5 5.11 19.17 -10.01
N LEU A 6 4.08 18.53 -9.45
CA LEU A 6 3.88 18.44 -8.01
C LEU A 6 4.50 17.17 -7.42
N CYS A 7 5.09 16.33 -8.27
CA CYS A 7 5.72 15.08 -7.85
C CYS A 7 7.23 15.30 -7.65
N PHE A 8 7.69 15.21 -6.40
CA PHE A 8 9.06 15.53 -6.02
C PHE A 8 9.87 14.25 -5.78
N PRO A 9 11.18 14.24 -6.12
CA PRO A 9 12.02 13.05 -5.98
C PRO A 9 12.33 12.70 -4.52
N SER A 10 12.10 13.62 -3.58
CA SER A 10 12.43 13.46 -2.17
C SER A 10 11.40 14.15 -1.28
N LEU A 11 11.17 13.57 -0.10
CA LEU A 11 10.40 14.21 0.96
C LEU A 11 11.15 15.44 1.51
N LYS A 12 10.39 16.42 2.00
CA LYS A 12 10.96 17.51 2.81
C LYS A 12 11.54 16.94 4.11
N PRO A 13 12.60 17.53 4.70
CA PRO A 13 13.21 17.03 5.92
C PRO A 13 12.22 16.85 7.07
N GLU A 14 11.26 17.77 7.24
CA GLU A 14 10.25 17.68 8.31
C GLU A 14 9.27 16.53 8.06
N SER A 15 8.91 16.28 6.80
CA SER A 15 8.08 15.14 6.40
C SER A 15 8.81 13.81 6.64
N MET A 16 10.13 13.77 6.36
CA MET A 16 10.95 12.59 6.64
C MET A 16 11.05 12.33 8.15
N GLN A 17 11.28 13.36 8.96
CA GLN A 17 11.36 13.22 10.42
C GLN A 17 10.05 12.68 10.99
N SER A 18 8.91 13.27 10.60
CA SER A 18 7.58 12.81 11.01
C SER A 18 7.33 11.34 10.64
N PHE A 19 7.74 10.93 9.43
CA PHE A 19 7.64 9.53 9.01
C PHE A 19 8.46 8.58 9.89
N LEU A 20 9.71 8.95 10.20
CA LEU A 20 10.59 8.16 11.07
C LEU A 20 10.07 8.07 12.50
N ASP A 21 9.53 9.17 13.05
CA ASP A 21 8.97 9.21 14.40
C ASP A 21 7.73 8.31 14.55
N ALA A 22 6.93 8.20 13.48
CA ALA A 22 5.76 7.32 13.47
C ALA A 22 6.10 5.83 13.32
N PHE A 23 7.25 5.51 12.73
CA PHE A 23 7.59 4.15 12.30
C PHE A 23 7.57 3.10 13.42
N PRO A 24 8.13 3.33 14.63
CA PRO A 24 8.10 2.33 15.70
C PRO A 24 6.69 1.92 16.10
N ARG A 25 5.75 2.86 16.13
CA ARG A 25 4.34 2.60 16.44
C ARG A 25 3.65 1.84 15.32
N LEU A 26 3.89 2.22 14.06
CA LEU A 26 3.26 1.58 12.90
C LEU A 26 3.75 0.14 12.68
N ALA A 27 4.95 -0.19 13.15
CA ALA A 27 5.51 -1.54 13.09
C ALA A 27 5.15 -2.43 14.30
N ASP A 28 4.56 -1.88 15.38
CA ASP A 28 4.25 -2.62 16.59
C ASP A 28 3.06 -3.59 16.38
N PRO A 29 3.24 -4.91 16.55
CA PRO A 29 2.15 -5.88 16.42
C PRO A 29 0.94 -5.60 17.32
N ARG A 30 1.14 -4.95 18.49
CA ARG A 30 0.05 -4.57 19.39
C ARG A 30 -0.82 -3.45 18.82
N GLU A 31 -0.23 -2.55 18.05
CA GLU A 31 -0.96 -1.49 17.36
C GLU A 31 -1.67 -2.05 16.13
N ILE A 32 -1.03 -2.94 15.38
CA ILE A 32 -1.64 -3.58 14.21
C ILE A 32 -2.88 -4.40 14.60
N ARG A 33 -2.85 -5.12 15.73
CA ARG A 33 -3.99 -5.89 16.25
C ARG A 33 -5.21 -5.04 16.64
N LYS A 34 -5.11 -3.70 16.65
CA LYS A 34 -6.26 -2.81 16.85
C LYS A 34 -7.08 -2.61 15.57
N VAL A 35 -6.54 -2.97 14.41
CA VAL A 35 -7.30 -2.98 13.16
C VAL A 35 -8.35 -4.10 13.26
N PRO A 36 -9.62 -3.84 12.89
CA PRO A 36 -10.64 -4.89 12.87
C PRO A 36 -10.19 -6.07 12.01
N ASP A 37 -10.35 -7.29 12.53
CA ASP A 37 -9.90 -8.53 11.90
C ASP A 37 -10.75 -8.91 10.68
N ASP A 38 -11.98 -8.43 10.63
CA ASP A 38 -12.93 -8.57 9.53
C ASP A 38 -12.79 -7.48 8.45
N LEU A 39 -11.95 -6.46 8.65
CA LEU A 39 -11.74 -5.39 7.68
C LEU A 39 -10.98 -5.94 6.46
N PRO A 40 -11.59 -5.95 5.26
CA PRO A 40 -10.88 -6.39 4.07
C PRO A 40 -9.84 -5.35 3.66
N LEU A 41 -8.62 -5.82 3.38
CA LEU A 41 -7.52 -4.97 2.93
C LEU A 41 -7.13 -5.30 1.49
N TYR A 42 -6.89 -4.25 0.72
CA TYR A 42 -6.28 -4.35 -0.60
C TYR A 42 -5.05 -3.46 -0.68
N ILE A 43 -3.91 -4.08 -0.97
CA ILE A 43 -2.61 -3.43 -1.01
C ILE A 43 -2.07 -3.53 -2.43
N PHE A 44 -1.73 -2.42 -3.07
CA PHE A 44 -1.07 -2.44 -4.37
C PHE A 44 0.17 -1.56 -4.38
N SER A 45 1.19 -1.99 -5.12
CA SER A 45 2.47 -1.29 -5.22
C SER A 45 3.18 -1.60 -6.53
N GLY A 46 4.04 -0.69 -6.98
CA GLY A 46 4.90 -0.89 -8.13
C GLY A 46 6.17 -1.65 -7.76
N SER A 47 6.66 -2.51 -8.66
CA SER A 47 7.87 -3.31 -8.38
C SER A 47 9.14 -2.47 -8.18
N ASP A 48 9.17 -1.28 -8.76
CA ASP A 48 10.34 -0.41 -8.82
C ASP A 48 10.21 0.76 -7.83
N ASP A 49 9.23 0.71 -6.91
CA ASP A 49 9.05 1.71 -5.87
C ASP A 49 10.19 1.64 -4.81
N PRO A 50 11.07 2.64 -4.73
CA PRO A 50 12.12 2.66 -3.72
C PRO A 50 11.59 2.83 -2.30
N VAL A 51 10.41 3.45 -2.12
CA VAL A 51 9.79 3.67 -0.80
C VAL A 51 9.34 2.34 -0.21
N GLY A 52 8.68 1.50 -1.01
CA GLY A 52 8.34 0.13 -0.67
C GLY A 52 9.51 -0.85 -0.66
N GLN A 53 10.75 -0.38 -0.79
CA GLN A 53 11.97 -1.19 -0.92
C GLN A 53 11.89 -2.21 -2.06
N ARG A 54 11.33 -1.80 -3.21
CA ARG A 54 11.10 -2.67 -4.37
C ARG A 54 10.31 -3.93 -3.98
N LEU A 55 9.14 -3.70 -3.38
CA LEU A 55 8.20 -4.68 -2.83
C LEU A 55 8.63 -5.35 -1.52
N GLU A 56 9.90 -5.38 -1.15
CA GLU A 56 10.34 -6.10 0.07
C GLU A 56 9.66 -5.56 1.32
N GLY A 57 9.62 -4.24 1.48
CA GLY A 57 8.96 -3.59 2.62
C GLY A 57 7.45 -3.82 2.62
N VAL A 58 6.82 -3.88 1.45
CA VAL A 58 5.38 -4.15 1.30
C VAL A 58 5.05 -5.61 1.62
N ARG A 59 5.93 -6.55 1.26
CA ARG A 59 5.78 -7.97 1.64
C ARG A 59 5.88 -8.15 3.15
N VAL A 60 6.88 -7.52 3.78
CA VAL A 60 7.01 -7.51 5.24
C VAL A 60 5.77 -6.92 5.91
N LEU A 61 5.17 -5.87 5.35
CA LEU A 61 3.92 -5.30 5.85
C LEU A 61 2.76 -6.31 5.78
N ILE A 62 2.57 -6.96 4.63
CA ILE A 62 1.53 -7.98 4.44
C ILE A 62 1.72 -9.12 5.45
N ASP A 63 2.95 -9.60 5.62
CA ASP A 63 3.23 -10.69 6.55
C ASP A 63 2.99 -10.29 8.01
N ARG A 64 3.29 -9.04 8.39
CA ARG A 64 2.94 -8.50 9.72
C ARG A 64 1.44 -8.44 9.94
N TYR A 65 0.67 -8.00 8.94
CA TYR A 65 -0.79 -7.95 9.03
C TYR A 65 -1.39 -9.36 9.17
N ARG A 66 -0.91 -10.33 8.36
CA ARG A 66 -1.31 -11.74 8.49
C ARG A 66 -0.97 -12.30 9.87
N SER A 67 0.25 -12.03 10.37
CA SER A 67 0.69 -12.48 11.69
C SER A 67 -0.10 -11.84 12.85
N ALA A 68 -0.74 -10.71 12.60
CA ALA A 68 -1.63 -10.03 13.54
C ALA A 68 -3.08 -10.52 13.48
N GLY A 69 -3.43 -11.45 12.58
CA GLY A 69 -4.77 -12.04 12.47
C GLY A 69 -5.62 -11.48 11.32
N LEU A 70 -5.11 -10.52 10.55
CA LEU A 70 -5.84 -9.99 9.39
C LEU A 70 -5.77 -11.00 8.24
N ALA A 71 -6.87 -11.70 7.97
CA ALA A 71 -6.93 -12.78 6.99
C ALA A 71 -7.36 -12.30 5.60
N ALA A 72 -8.25 -11.32 5.52
CA ALA A 72 -8.85 -10.83 4.27
C ALA A 72 -7.94 -9.82 3.55
N ILE A 73 -6.76 -10.25 3.11
CA ILE A 73 -5.78 -9.40 2.43
C ILE A 73 -5.61 -9.81 0.96
N ALA A 74 -6.03 -8.94 0.05
CA ALA A 74 -5.72 -9.01 -1.36
C ALA A 74 -4.55 -8.07 -1.70
N HIS A 75 -3.77 -8.39 -2.73
CA HIS A 75 -2.71 -7.51 -3.20
C HIS A 75 -2.40 -7.70 -4.68
N ASP A 76 -1.97 -6.61 -5.33
CA ASP A 76 -1.46 -6.61 -6.71
C ASP A 76 -0.13 -5.86 -6.79
N PHE A 77 0.86 -6.45 -7.48
CA PHE A 77 2.14 -5.81 -7.73
C PHE A 77 2.34 -5.58 -9.22
N TYR A 78 2.66 -4.34 -9.59
CA TYR A 78 2.72 -3.91 -10.97
C TYR A 78 4.17 -3.76 -11.42
N THR A 79 4.61 -4.64 -12.32
CA THR A 79 5.98 -4.65 -12.87
C THR A 79 6.34 -3.31 -13.51
N GLY A 80 7.50 -2.75 -13.16
CA GLY A 80 8.00 -1.46 -13.63
C GLY A 80 7.29 -0.23 -13.05
N GLY A 81 6.20 -0.43 -12.29
CA GLY A 81 5.53 0.67 -11.59
C GLY A 81 6.41 1.24 -10.48
N ARG A 82 6.36 2.56 -10.26
CA ARG A 82 7.05 3.22 -9.15
C ARG A 82 6.07 3.49 -8.01
N HIS A 83 6.19 4.64 -7.34
CA HIS A 83 5.46 4.91 -6.11
C HIS A 83 3.98 5.24 -6.34
N GLU A 84 3.66 6.11 -7.30
CA GLU A 84 2.30 6.64 -7.48
C GLU A 84 1.48 5.83 -8.49
N MET A 85 1.13 4.58 -8.15
CA MET A 85 0.48 3.64 -9.09
C MET A 85 -0.78 4.18 -9.78
N LEU A 86 -1.56 5.02 -9.12
CA LEU A 86 -2.76 5.65 -9.71
C LEU A 86 -2.42 6.73 -10.77
N HIS A 87 -1.17 7.19 -10.82
CA HIS A 87 -0.64 8.17 -11.75
C HIS A 87 0.46 7.61 -12.67
N GLU A 88 0.66 6.29 -12.64
CA GLU A 88 1.58 5.60 -13.54
C GLU A 88 0.99 5.41 -14.95
N THR A 89 1.84 5.01 -15.89
CA THR A 89 1.43 4.78 -17.29
C THR A 89 0.36 3.69 -17.41
N ASN A 90 0.42 2.68 -16.56
CA ASN A 90 -0.55 1.59 -16.45
C ASN A 90 -1.70 1.86 -15.46
N ARG A 91 -1.97 3.13 -15.08
CA ARG A 91 -3.04 3.50 -14.14
C ARG A 91 -4.41 2.89 -14.45
N ARG A 92 -4.70 2.62 -15.74
CA ARG A 92 -5.98 2.00 -16.14
C ARG A 92 -6.11 0.62 -15.52
N ASP A 93 -5.06 -0.19 -15.58
CA ASP A 93 -5.04 -1.54 -15.00
C ASP A 93 -5.19 -1.46 -13.47
N VAL A 94 -4.45 -0.53 -12.84
CA VAL A 94 -4.53 -0.29 -11.38
C VAL A 94 -5.96 0.07 -10.95
N ILE A 95 -6.59 1.01 -11.66
CA ILE A 95 -7.97 1.45 -11.36
C ILE A 95 -8.96 0.31 -11.62
N THR A 96 -8.81 -0.44 -12.71
CA THR A 96 -9.68 -1.58 -13.01
C THR A 96 -9.61 -2.63 -11.91
N ASN A 97 -8.41 -3.03 -11.47
CA ASN A 97 -8.26 -4.02 -10.40
C ASN A 97 -8.83 -3.51 -9.07
N LEU A 98 -8.62 -2.22 -8.76
CA LEU A 98 -9.24 -1.58 -7.58
C LEU A 98 -10.77 -1.64 -7.63
N LEU A 99 -11.38 -1.31 -8.77
CA LEU A 99 -12.83 -1.36 -8.94
C LEU A 99 -13.36 -2.79 -8.85
N VAL A 100 -12.68 -3.77 -9.46
CA VAL A 100 -13.04 -5.19 -9.35
C VAL A 100 -13.02 -5.65 -7.89
N TRP A 101 -11.97 -5.29 -7.15
CA TRP A 101 -11.89 -5.62 -5.73
C TRP A 101 -13.02 -4.98 -4.92
N LEU A 102 -13.28 -3.68 -5.12
CA LEU A 102 -14.36 -2.95 -4.43
C LEU A 102 -15.74 -3.53 -4.72
N SER A 103 -16.05 -3.81 -5.99
CA SER A 103 -17.34 -4.43 -6.37
C SER A 103 -17.52 -5.78 -5.68
N GLY A 104 -16.48 -6.62 -5.67
CA GLY A 104 -16.54 -7.89 -4.96
C GLY A 104 -16.79 -7.75 -3.45
N ILE A 105 -16.28 -6.69 -2.81
CA ILE A 105 -16.55 -6.40 -1.39
C ILE A 105 -18.03 -6.07 -1.19
N LEU A 106 -18.57 -5.17 -2.01
CA LEU A 106 -19.96 -4.71 -1.89
C LEU A 106 -20.96 -5.85 -2.12
N GLU A 107 -20.67 -6.77 -3.04
CA GLU A 107 -21.49 -7.95 -3.29
C GLU A 107 -21.50 -8.94 -2.11
N ARG A 108 -20.42 -9.02 -1.32
CA ARG A 108 -20.34 -9.87 -0.12
C ARG A 108 -20.99 -9.26 1.12
N SER A 109 -21.19 -7.94 1.12
CA SER A 109 -21.81 -7.19 2.22
C SER A 109 -23.32 -7.00 2.03
N SER A 110 -23.88 -7.46 0.92
CA SER A 110 -25.32 -7.45 0.59
C SER A 110 -25.96 -8.78 0.94
#